data_AF-A0A1T4LK01-F1
#
_entry.id   AF-A0A1T4LK01-F1
#
_cell.length_a   1.000
_cell.length_b   1.000
_cell.length_c   1.000
_cell.angle_alpha   90.00
_cell.angle_beta   90.00
_cell.angle_gamma   90.00
#
_symmetry.space_group_name_H-M   'P 1'
#
loop_
_entity.id
_entity.type
_entity.pdbx_description
1 polymer ?
#
loop_
_entity_poly.entity_id
_entity_poly.type
_entity_poly.pdbx_seq_one_letter_code
_entity_poly.pdbx_strand_id
1 'polypeptide(L)'
;MSITPETAEQHKMDYAVVCCRTEAGKNITADDLEDPAIFPDLEDSGLLTIPENCLKIGEVLGAKLVKTIDSLTPLTPDLLEGINKIEESSEKEATEEVKSKEGIVESTEVPSTVVSNNSGTLKIHIGEGKDINLEIPMGYTTGPIDQSATTKNASEQVMEITDNKKLEAQQEKEKKVRELVKKHYKIDKVEFGSETKIEGTTLYLRKDICKDAINADELVISIDLDIITPDKYNQYSETIMDVQPIATKEGDSKLGTGVTRVLDGVVMMVTGIDEGGVQIGEFGSSEGILQENIMWNRPGSPDKGDIFIKSEVVIKEHTNMERRGPLAAHKATDVITQEIREALKKLEDENLVVNTEVIEQYRRPGKKKVVIVKEIMGQGAMHDNLILPVEPVGVLGGKPNVDLGNVPVMLSPLEVLDGGIHALTCIGPASKETSRHYWREPLVIEAMNDPEVDLCGVIFVGSPQINSEKYYVSERLGMIVEGLDVDGAFVTTEGFGNNHIDFASHIEQIGMRGIPVVGMSFCAVQGALVVGNEYMKYMIDNNKSEAGIENEILCCNTLCPEDAIRAMAMLKTAMAGEEVKAPERKWNPNVKENNLELIEKAYDIEIERVENEQALPMSQKRKEKYS
;
A
#
# COMPACT_ATOMS: atom_id res chain seq x y z
N MET A 1 -15.22 -22.89 -11.91
CA MET A 1 -16.36 -23.02 -10.96
C MET A 1 -17.63 -22.77 -11.76
N SER A 2 -18.70 -23.50 -11.53
CA SER A 2 -19.91 -23.29 -12.33
C SER A 2 -20.55 -21.92 -12.08
N ILE A 3 -21.09 -21.29 -13.12
CA ILE A 3 -21.77 -19.99 -13.01
C ILE A 3 -23.17 -20.11 -12.40
N THR A 4 -23.62 -19.03 -11.76
CA THR A 4 -25.01 -18.94 -11.27
C THR A 4 -25.99 -18.57 -12.40
N PRO A 5 -27.31 -18.77 -12.25
CA PRO A 5 -28.29 -18.32 -13.23
C PRO A 5 -28.25 -16.80 -13.50
N GLU A 6 -27.92 -16.00 -12.49
CA GLU A 6 -27.81 -14.53 -12.61
C GLU A 6 -26.59 -14.16 -13.47
N THR A 7 -25.45 -14.82 -13.23
CA THR A 7 -24.23 -14.68 -14.04
C THR A 7 -24.46 -15.14 -15.48
N ALA A 8 -25.17 -16.26 -15.67
CA ALA A 8 -25.50 -16.77 -17.00
C ALA A 8 -26.38 -15.81 -17.80
N GLU A 9 -27.21 -15.00 -17.14
CA GLU A 9 -28.00 -13.93 -17.77
C GLU A 9 -27.10 -12.77 -18.23
N GLN A 10 -26.19 -12.32 -17.37
CA GLN A 10 -25.23 -11.24 -17.67
C GLN A 10 -24.30 -11.60 -18.83
N HIS A 11 -23.86 -12.86 -18.87
CA HIS A 11 -22.92 -13.37 -19.88
C HIS A 11 -23.61 -14.14 -21.02
N LYS A 12 -24.89 -13.86 -21.28
CA LYS A 12 -25.66 -14.53 -22.35
C LYS A 12 -25.00 -14.52 -23.72
N MET A 13 -24.22 -13.47 -23.99
CA MET A 13 -23.56 -13.24 -25.25
C MET A 13 -22.14 -13.80 -25.33
N ASP A 14 -21.63 -14.36 -24.24
CA ASP A 14 -20.29 -14.96 -24.20
C ASP A 14 -20.35 -16.44 -24.54
N TYR A 15 -19.19 -17.01 -24.88
CA TYR A 15 -19.06 -18.40 -25.29
C TYR A 15 -19.49 -19.36 -24.18
N ALA A 16 -20.00 -20.53 -24.57
CA ALA A 16 -20.41 -21.57 -23.65
C ALA A 16 -19.36 -22.69 -23.59
N VAL A 17 -18.76 -22.88 -22.40
CA VAL A 17 -17.77 -23.93 -22.12
C VAL A 17 -18.23 -24.68 -20.87
N VAL A 18 -18.11 -26.00 -20.84
CA VAL A 18 -18.51 -26.77 -19.65
C VAL A 18 -17.46 -26.73 -18.54
N CYS A 19 -17.88 -26.51 -17.29
CA CYS A 19 -16.97 -26.45 -16.14
C CYS A 19 -16.51 -27.83 -15.67
N CYS A 20 -17.33 -28.87 -15.90
CA CYS A 20 -17.06 -30.23 -15.48
C CYS A 20 -17.41 -31.24 -16.57
N ARG A 21 -16.96 -32.48 -16.39
CA ARG A 21 -17.33 -33.58 -17.28
C ARG A 21 -18.84 -33.73 -17.28
N THR A 22 -19.44 -33.61 -18.46
CA THR A 22 -20.90 -33.57 -18.64
C THR A 22 -21.35 -34.80 -19.42
N GLU A 23 -22.28 -35.57 -18.85
CA GLU A 23 -22.74 -36.83 -19.44
C GLU A 23 -23.76 -36.63 -20.57
N ALA A 24 -23.69 -37.49 -21.59
CA ALA A 24 -24.66 -37.51 -22.67
C ALA A 24 -26.10 -37.61 -22.16
N GLY A 25 -26.99 -36.80 -22.74
CA GLY A 25 -28.41 -36.77 -22.43
C GLY A 25 -28.81 -35.75 -21.35
N LYS A 26 -27.84 -35.08 -20.70
CA LYS A 26 -28.09 -34.00 -19.75
C LYS A 26 -28.54 -32.72 -20.48
N ASN A 27 -29.46 -31.98 -19.88
CA ASN A 27 -29.81 -30.63 -20.31
C ASN A 27 -28.86 -29.63 -19.66
N ILE A 28 -28.24 -28.76 -20.45
CA ILE A 28 -27.27 -27.78 -19.97
C ILE A 28 -27.98 -26.73 -19.10
N THR A 29 -27.46 -26.51 -17.90
CA THR A 29 -27.88 -25.45 -16.97
C THR A 29 -26.72 -24.51 -16.68
N ALA A 30 -26.98 -23.40 -15.98
CA ALA A 30 -25.93 -22.48 -15.53
C ALA A 30 -24.84 -23.22 -14.72
N ASP A 31 -25.25 -24.16 -13.86
CA ASP A 31 -24.35 -24.97 -13.02
C ASP A 31 -23.44 -25.93 -13.82
N ASP A 32 -23.62 -26.03 -15.14
CA ASP A 32 -22.77 -26.84 -16.03
C ASP A 32 -21.73 -26.01 -16.78
N LEU A 33 -21.89 -24.68 -16.77
CA LEU A 33 -21.10 -23.77 -17.58
C LEU A 33 -20.01 -23.12 -16.73
N GLU A 34 -18.84 -23.01 -17.31
CA GLU A 34 -17.69 -22.33 -16.73
C GLU A 34 -17.82 -20.82 -16.89
N ASP A 35 -17.21 -20.07 -15.97
CA ASP A 35 -17.26 -18.61 -15.96
C ASP A 35 -16.50 -18.02 -17.17
N PRO A 36 -17.16 -17.30 -18.09
CA PRO A 36 -16.48 -16.66 -19.22
C PRO A 36 -15.38 -15.70 -18.80
N ALA A 37 -15.46 -15.13 -17.60
CA ALA A 37 -14.43 -14.24 -17.06
C ALA A 37 -13.05 -14.92 -16.97
N ILE A 38 -13.00 -16.26 -16.81
CA ILE A 38 -11.74 -17.01 -16.72
C ILE A 38 -11.24 -17.58 -18.05
N PHE A 39 -12.05 -17.54 -19.12
CA PHE A 39 -11.67 -18.16 -20.40
C PHE A 39 -10.39 -17.60 -20.98
N PRO A 40 -10.18 -16.28 -20.98
CA PRO A 40 -8.94 -15.74 -21.51
C PRO A 40 -7.70 -16.26 -20.76
N ASP A 41 -7.77 -16.51 -19.45
CA ASP A 41 -6.67 -17.09 -18.66
C ASP A 41 -6.43 -18.57 -19.02
N LEU A 42 -7.52 -19.30 -19.29
CA LEU A 42 -7.46 -20.68 -19.76
C LEU A 42 -6.89 -20.78 -21.20
N GLU A 43 -7.17 -19.80 -22.06
CA GLU A 43 -6.58 -19.72 -23.40
C GLU A 43 -5.09 -19.36 -23.33
N ASP A 44 -4.72 -18.39 -22.48
CA ASP A 44 -3.33 -18.00 -22.27
C ASP A 44 -2.47 -19.13 -21.67
N SER A 45 -3.05 -19.96 -20.79
CA SER A 45 -2.38 -21.17 -20.26
C SER A 45 -2.38 -22.37 -21.22
N GLY A 46 -3.07 -22.25 -22.37
CA GLY A 46 -3.22 -23.33 -23.34
C GLY A 46 -4.13 -24.49 -22.88
N LEU A 47 -4.88 -24.28 -21.80
CA LEU A 47 -5.86 -25.25 -21.26
C LEU A 47 -7.19 -25.20 -22.01
N LEU A 48 -7.49 -24.09 -22.67
CA LEU A 48 -8.71 -23.89 -23.47
C LEU A 48 -8.35 -23.36 -24.85
N THR A 49 -9.13 -23.74 -25.85
CA THR A 49 -9.07 -23.15 -27.19
C THR A 49 -10.50 -23.05 -27.68
N ILE A 50 -11.00 -21.82 -27.83
CA ILE A 50 -12.38 -21.61 -28.25
C ILE A 50 -12.43 -21.54 -29.79
N PRO A 51 -13.12 -22.49 -30.46
CA PRO A 51 -13.25 -22.45 -31.91
C PRO A 51 -14.25 -21.37 -32.35
N GLU A 52 -14.11 -20.87 -33.59
CA GLU A 52 -14.99 -19.82 -34.15
C GLU A 52 -16.48 -20.19 -34.15
N ASN A 53 -16.81 -21.49 -34.15
CA ASN A 53 -18.17 -22.00 -34.14
C ASN A 53 -18.71 -22.34 -32.74
N CYS A 54 -18.06 -21.86 -31.68
CA CYS A 54 -18.54 -22.03 -30.31
C CYS A 54 -19.86 -21.25 -30.11
N LEU A 55 -20.84 -21.90 -29.48
CA LEU A 55 -22.14 -21.33 -29.17
C LEU A 55 -22.05 -20.42 -27.94
N LYS A 56 -23.02 -19.52 -27.79
CA LYS A 56 -23.13 -18.60 -26.65
C LYS A 56 -23.95 -19.19 -25.51
N ILE A 57 -23.74 -18.71 -24.29
CA ILE A 57 -24.44 -19.20 -23.08
C ILE A 57 -25.96 -19.20 -23.27
N GLY A 58 -26.54 -18.12 -23.79
CA GLY A 58 -27.99 -18.04 -24.00
C GLY A 58 -28.52 -19.04 -25.04
N GLU A 59 -27.68 -19.54 -25.95
CA GLU A 59 -28.06 -20.50 -27.00
C GLU A 59 -28.10 -21.92 -26.45
N VAL A 60 -27.27 -22.24 -25.46
CA VAL A 60 -27.10 -23.60 -24.95
C VAL A 60 -27.96 -23.92 -23.74
N LEU A 61 -28.44 -22.92 -23.00
CA LEU A 61 -29.25 -23.16 -21.79
C LEU A 61 -30.53 -23.92 -22.11
N GLY A 62 -30.69 -25.10 -21.50
CA GLY A 62 -31.80 -26.02 -21.75
C GLY A 62 -31.62 -26.93 -22.97
N ALA A 63 -30.58 -26.74 -23.77
CA ALA A 63 -30.22 -27.65 -24.85
C ALA A 63 -29.68 -28.96 -24.28
N LYS A 64 -29.93 -30.06 -25.00
CA LYS A 64 -29.58 -31.41 -24.57
C LYS A 64 -28.27 -31.86 -25.19
N LEU A 65 -27.34 -32.30 -24.36
CA LEU A 65 -26.04 -32.80 -24.80
C LEU A 65 -26.16 -34.18 -25.47
N VAL A 66 -25.59 -34.37 -26.66
CA VAL A 66 -25.71 -35.64 -27.40
C VAL A 66 -24.58 -36.63 -27.14
N LYS A 67 -23.44 -36.18 -26.61
CA LYS A 67 -22.26 -37.01 -26.32
C LYS A 67 -21.63 -36.56 -25.01
N THR A 68 -21.04 -37.49 -24.26
CA THR A 68 -20.29 -37.16 -23.04
C THR A 68 -19.04 -36.38 -23.44
N ILE A 69 -18.82 -35.25 -22.78
CA ILE A 69 -17.66 -34.37 -22.97
C ILE A 69 -16.94 -34.15 -21.65
N ASP A 70 -15.63 -33.97 -21.70
CA ASP A 70 -14.83 -33.67 -20.51
C ASP A 70 -14.90 -32.15 -20.18
N SER A 71 -14.41 -31.77 -19.00
CA SER A 71 -14.36 -30.35 -18.58
C SER A 71 -13.57 -29.49 -19.56
N LEU A 72 -13.88 -28.18 -19.58
CA LEU A 72 -13.25 -27.19 -20.47
C LEU A 72 -13.47 -27.45 -21.96
N THR A 73 -14.57 -28.14 -22.31
CA THR A 73 -14.95 -28.35 -23.71
C THR A 73 -15.89 -27.23 -24.17
N PRO A 74 -15.53 -26.44 -25.19
CA PRO A 74 -16.43 -25.47 -25.82
C PRO A 74 -17.63 -26.18 -26.47
N LEU A 75 -18.83 -25.62 -26.30
CA LEU A 75 -20.06 -26.19 -26.83
C LEU A 75 -20.29 -25.73 -28.27
N THR A 76 -20.18 -26.67 -29.21
CA THR A 76 -20.43 -26.45 -30.63
C THR A 76 -21.78 -27.05 -31.06
N PRO A 77 -22.35 -26.63 -32.21
CA PRO A 77 -23.67 -27.09 -32.66
C PRO A 77 -23.81 -28.61 -32.81
N ASP A 78 -22.72 -29.32 -33.09
CA ASP A 78 -22.73 -30.78 -33.25
C ASP A 78 -22.81 -31.55 -31.92
N LEU A 79 -22.67 -30.87 -30.79
CA LEU A 79 -22.73 -31.44 -29.45
C LEU A 79 -24.12 -31.29 -28.78
N LEU A 80 -25.02 -30.48 -29.35
CA LEU A 80 -26.28 -30.10 -28.70
C LEU A 80 -27.51 -30.31 -29.60
N GLU A 81 -28.58 -30.82 -28.99
CA GLU A 81 -29.94 -30.87 -29.55
C GLU A 81 -30.82 -29.82 -28.85
N GLY A 82 -31.58 -29.03 -29.62
CA GLY A 82 -32.50 -28.04 -29.06
C GLY A 82 -31.86 -26.70 -28.69
N ILE A 83 -30.89 -26.24 -29.49
CA ILE A 83 -30.24 -24.93 -29.36
C ILE A 83 -31.27 -23.81 -29.49
N ASN A 84 -31.24 -22.84 -28.57
CA ASN A 84 -32.08 -21.65 -28.62
C ASN A 84 -31.52 -20.63 -29.61
N LYS A 85 -32.39 -19.91 -30.31
CA LYS A 85 -31.96 -18.75 -31.10
C LYS A 85 -31.96 -17.51 -30.21
N ILE A 86 -30.82 -16.86 -30.08
CA ILE A 86 -30.74 -15.50 -29.51
C ILE A 86 -30.91 -14.50 -30.67
N GLU A 87 -31.79 -13.51 -30.52
CA GLU A 87 -31.88 -12.36 -31.43
C GLU A 87 -30.85 -11.30 -31.02
N GLU A 88 -29.93 -10.94 -31.92
CA GLU A 88 -29.04 -9.79 -31.72
C GLU A 88 -29.86 -8.49 -31.78
N SER A 89 -29.98 -7.79 -30.65
CA SER A 89 -30.54 -6.44 -30.61
C SER A 89 -29.43 -5.41 -30.53
N SER A 90 -29.30 -4.64 -31.59
CA SER A 90 -28.53 -3.40 -31.68
C SER A 90 -28.97 -2.42 -30.59
N GLU A 91 -27.99 -1.78 -29.95
CA GLU A 91 -28.12 -0.65 -29.04
C GLU A 91 -29.24 0.32 -29.43
N LYS A 92 -30.17 0.58 -28.50
CA LYS A 92 -30.71 1.92 -28.24
C LYS A 92 -31.57 1.98 -26.96
N GLU A 93 -31.32 3.07 -26.25
CA GLU A 93 -32.04 3.69 -25.14
C GLU A 93 -33.57 3.47 -25.15
N ALA A 94 -34.14 3.16 -23.98
CA ALA A 94 -35.45 3.67 -23.56
C ALA A 94 -35.74 3.39 -22.08
N THR A 95 -35.67 4.45 -21.27
CA THR A 95 -36.70 4.93 -20.33
C THR A 95 -37.39 3.93 -19.39
N GLU A 96 -37.16 4.16 -18.09
CA GLU A 96 -37.92 3.65 -16.95
C GLU A 96 -39.42 4.00 -17.02
N GLU A 97 -40.28 2.99 -16.83
CA GLU A 97 -41.61 3.17 -16.23
C GLU A 97 -41.75 2.20 -15.04
N VAL A 98 -41.69 2.77 -13.84
CA VAL A 98 -41.94 2.09 -12.56
C VAL A 98 -43.45 1.93 -12.36
N LYS A 99 -43.92 0.70 -12.12
CA LYS A 99 -45.21 0.45 -11.46
C LYS A 99 -45.03 -0.40 -10.21
N SER A 100 -45.16 0.32 -9.10
CA SER A 100 -45.43 -0.08 -7.73
C SER A 100 -46.43 -1.24 -7.58
N LYS A 101 -46.12 -2.16 -6.66
CA LYS A 101 -47.13 -2.87 -5.87
C LYS A 101 -46.75 -2.85 -4.41
N GLU A 102 -47.62 -2.21 -3.64
CA GLU A 102 -47.66 -2.16 -2.18
C GLU A 102 -48.03 -3.51 -1.57
N GLY A 103 -47.47 -3.79 -0.40
CA GLY A 103 -47.95 -4.79 0.55
C GLY A 103 -47.78 -4.25 1.97
N ILE A 104 -48.89 -3.84 2.58
CA ILE A 104 -49.02 -3.40 3.99
C ILE A 104 -49.52 -4.60 4.81
N VAL A 105 -48.90 -4.88 5.96
CA VAL A 105 -49.47 -5.30 7.28
C VAL A 105 -48.33 -5.86 8.15
N GLU A 106 -48.21 -5.71 9.46
CA GLU A 106 -48.92 -4.96 10.50
C GLU A 106 -48.01 -4.98 11.74
N SER A 107 -48.01 -3.92 12.53
CA SER A 107 -47.28 -3.76 13.79
C SER A 107 -47.97 -4.47 14.96
N THR A 108 -47.20 -5.08 15.86
CA THR A 108 -47.66 -5.44 17.22
C THR A 108 -46.66 -4.95 18.28
N GLU A 109 -47.13 -4.00 19.10
CA GLU A 109 -46.51 -3.57 20.36
C GLU A 109 -46.95 -4.46 21.53
N VAL A 110 -46.05 -4.70 22.49
CA VAL A 110 -46.37 -4.82 23.93
C VAL A 110 -45.10 -4.49 24.76
N PRO A 111 -45.22 -4.07 26.04
CA PRO A 111 -44.83 -2.75 26.51
C PRO A 111 -43.52 -2.74 27.33
N SER A 112 -42.83 -1.61 27.35
CA SER A 112 -41.71 -1.34 28.25
C SER A 112 -42.08 -0.27 29.29
N THR A 113 -42.11 -0.68 30.55
CA THR A 113 -42.26 0.18 31.73
C THR A 113 -40.95 0.90 32.05
N VAL A 114 -41.06 2.20 32.38
CA VAL A 114 -39.96 3.08 32.80
C VAL A 114 -39.76 3.01 34.32
N VAL A 115 -38.50 2.94 34.79
CA VAL A 115 -38.09 3.42 36.13
C VAL A 115 -36.70 4.07 36.02
N SER A 116 -36.54 5.24 36.64
CA SER A 116 -35.36 6.11 36.61
C SER A 116 -34.81 6.42 38.03
N ASN A 117 -33.47 6.55 38.13
CA ASN A 117 -32.64 7.50 38.94
C ASN A 117 -31.74 7.11 40.15
N ASN A 118 -30.51 7.68 40.09
CA ASN A 118 -29.53 8.09 41.13
C ASN A 118 -28.43 7.08 41.50
N SER A 119 -27.11 7.38 41.38
CA SER A 119 -26.19 8.42 41.93
C SER A 119 -25.55 8.16 43.32
N GLY A 120 -24.22 7.99 43.38
CA GLY A 120 -23.36 7.70 44.55
C GLY A 120 -21.92 7.19 44.20
N THR A 121 -20.97 8.10 44.19
CA THR A 121 -19.71 7.95 43.43
C THR A 121 -18.72 6.90 43.99
N LEU A 122 -18.41 5.87 43.20
CA LEU A 122 -17.31 4.92 43.39
C LEU A 122 -16.00 5.53 42.85
N LYS A 123 -14.96 5.61 43.69
CA LYS A 123 -13.64 6.12 43.29
C LYS A 123 -12.65 4.97 43.14
N ILE A 124 -12.08 4.80 41.95
CA ILE A 124 -11.02 3.80 41.68
C ILE A 124 -9.75 4.54 41.28
N HIS A 125 -8.63 4.18 41.93
CA HIS A 125 -7.29 4.68 41.63
C HIS A 125 -6.44 3.53 41.08
N ILE A 126 -5.86 3.73 39.89
CA ILE A 126 -4.98 2.75 39.23
C ILE A 126 -3.62 3.41 39.03
N GLY A 127 -2.63 2.96 39.82
CA GLY A 127 -1.27 3.46 39.78
C GLY A 127 -0.38 2.60 38.89
N GLU A 128 -0.48 2.77 37.58
CA GLU A 128 0.64 2.62 36.63
C GLU A 128 0.20 3.04 35.21
N GLY A 129 0.90 4.03 34.62
CA GLY A 129 0.77 4.40 33.20
C GLY A 129 0.14 5.76 32.86
N LYS A 130 -0.45 6.45 33.85
CA LYS A 130 -0.85 7.88 33.95
C LYS A 130 -1.90 7.92 35.07
N ASP A 131 -1.79 8.79 36.06
CA ASP A 131 -2.74 8.86 37.19
C ASP A 131 -4.19 9.09 36.72
N ILE A 132 -4.97 8.02 36.54
CA ILE A 132 -6.39 8.10 36.17
C ILE A 132 -7.23 7.95 37.44
N ASN A 133 -8.04 8.97 37.73
CA ASN A 133 -9.04 8.96 38.79
C ASN A 133 -10.43 8.83 38.17
N LEU A 134 -11.09 7.68 38.36
CA LEU A 134 -12.44 7.44 37.87
C LEU A 134 -13.45 7.61 39.01
N GLU A 135 -14.52 8.38 38.78
CA GLU A 135 -15.60 8.70 39.73
C GLU A 135 -16.98 8.26 39.15
N ILE A 136 -17.63 7.23 39.72
CA ILE A 136 -18.86 6.61 39.16
C ILE A 136 -20.08 6.62 40.13
N PRO A 137 -21.15 7.41 39.92
CA PRO A 137 -22.30 7.52 40.86
C PRO A 137 -23.38 6.39 40.88
N MET A 138 -23.58 5.68 42.02
CA MET A 138 -24.62 4.70 42.43
C MET A 138 -25.52 5.04 43.68
N GLY A 139 -26.86 5.11 43.57
CA GLY A 139 -27.82 4.73 44.64
C GLY A 139 -28.96 5.67 45.14
N TYR A 140 -30.16 5.55 44.54
CA TYR A 140 -31.60 5.70 44.96
C TYR A 140 -32.15 5.95 46.41
N THR A 141 -33.34 6.65 46.41
CA THR A 141 -34.59 6.62 47.26
C THR A 141 -34.55 6.93 48.78
N THR A 142 -35.44 7.75 49.38
CA THR A 142 -36.93 7.65 49.48
C THR A 142 -37.57 8.93 50.07
N GLY A 143 -38.77 9.31 49.58
CA GLY A 143 -39.89 9.84 50.40
C GLY A 143 -40.07 11.36 50.59
N PRO A 144 -41.32 11.87 50.71
CA PRO A 144 -41.74 13.13 50.07
C PRO A 144 -42.21 14.23 51.04
N ILE A 145 -41.96 15.51 50.72
CA ILE A 145 -42.75 16.65 51.22
C ILE A 145 -42.82 17.77 50.17
N ASP A 146 -44.05 17.99 49.71
CA ASP A 146 -44.82 19.22 49.47
C ASP A 146 -44.21 20.55 48.98
N GLN A 147 -45.09 21.22 48.23
CA GLN A 147 -45.11 22.54 47.59
C GLN A 147 -44.22 23.65 48.17
N SER A 148 -43.55 24.42 47.30
CA SER A 148 -43.96 25.79 46.93
C SER A 148 -42.87 26.64 46.24
N ALA A 149 -43.34 27.48 45.33
CA ALA A 149 -42.92 28.85 45.06
C ALA A 149 -41.63 29.18 44.25
N THR A 150 -41.90 29.69 43.03
CA THR A 150 -41.39 30.94 42.42
C THR A 150 -39.93 31.06 41.93
N THR A 151 -39.74 31.39 40.64
CA THR A 151 -39.63 32.79 40.16
C THR A 151 -39.47 32.93 38.63
N LYS A 152 -40.30 33.83 38.05
CA LYS A 152 -40.01 34.92 37.07
C LYS A 152 -39.55 34.62 35.63
N ASN A 153 -40.49 34.91 34.72
CA ASN A 153 -40.45 35.80 33.56
C ASN A 153 -39.26 35.76 32.58
N ALA A 154 -39.57 35.39 31.33
CA ALA A 154 -39.07 36.09 30.15
C ALA A 154 -40.21 36.22 29.12
N SER A 155 -40.44 37.45 28.68
CA SER A 155 -41.46 37.90 27.75
C SER A 155 -41.14 37.57 26.30
N GLU A 156 -42.17 37.21 25.55
CA GLU A 156 -42.21 37.12 24.08
C GLU A 156 -42.01 38.50 23.42
N GLN A 157 -41.35 38.53 22.26
CA GLN A 157 -41.95 39.08 21.02
C GLN A 157 -41.09 38.77 19.77
N VAL A 158 -41.66 37.90 18.94
CA VAL A 158 -41.78 37.92 17.47
C VAL A 158 -40.84 38.84 16.66
N MET A 159 -40.11 38.24 15.71
CA MET A 159 -39.80 38.90 14.44
C MET A 159 -39.91 37.90 13.28
N GLU A 160 -40.64 38.35 12.26
CA GLU A 160 -41.00 37.66 11.03
C GLU A 160 -39.81 37.29 10.15
N ILE A 161 -40.06 36.21 9.41
CA ILE A 161 -39.35 35.71 8.25
C ILE A 161 -39.12 36.83 7.25
N THR A 162 -37.86 37.03 6.86
CA THR A 162 -37.52 37.59 5.56
C THR A 162 -36.57 36.63 4.86
N ASP A 163 -37.13 35.87 3.93
CA ASP A 163 -36.42 35.24 2.84
C ASP A 163 -35.65 36.31 2.07
N ASN A 164 -34.32 36.25 2.18
CA ASN A 164 -33.35 36.57 1.12
C ASN A 164 -31.94 36.50 1.73
N LYS A 165 -31.48 35.28 2.02
CA LYS A 165 -30.06 34.97 1.95
C LYS A 165 -29.88 33.96 0.84
N LYS A 166 -29.42 34.49 -0.29
CA LYS A 166 -28.68 33.76 -1.31
C LYS A 166 -27.82 32.69 -0.63
N LEU A 167 -27.92 31.47 -1.15
CA LEU A 167 -26.89 30.45 -1.10
C LEU A 167 -25.58 31.04 -1.62
N GLU A 168 -24.84 31.72 -0.75
CA GLU A 168 -23.40 31.81 -0.89
C GLU A 168 -22.87 30.58 -0.17
N ALA A 169 -22.47 29.58 -0.95
CA ALA A 169 -21.59 28.54 -0.48
C ALA A 169 -20.40 29.22 0.21
N GLN A 170 -20.36 29.16 1.55
CA GLN A 170 -19.11 29.35 2.26
C GLN A 170 -18.20 28.23 1.79
N GLN A 171 -17.34 28.52 0.80
CA GLN A 171 -16.14 27.73 0.59
C GLN A 171 -15.36 27.77 1.91
N GLU A 172 -15.48 26.72 2.71
CA GLU A 172 -14.61 26.50 3.84
C GLU A 172 -13.17 26.52 3.32
N LYS A 173 -12.37 27.46 3.83
CA LYS A 173 -10.99 27.66 3.38
C LYS A 173 -10.14 26.44 3.73
N GLU A 174 -9.11 26.20 2.92
CA GLU A 174 -8.09 25.18 3.21
C GLU A 174 -7.57 25.34 4.64
N LYS A 175 -7.49 24.21 5.35
CA LYS A 175 -7.10 24.17 6.75
C LYS A 175 -5.80 23.40 6.87
N LYS A 176 -4.73 24.09 7.25
CA LYS A 176 -3.50 23.45 7.69
C LYS A 176 -3.78 22.63 8.94
N VAL A 177 -3.46 21.33 8.90
CA VAL A 177 -3.72 20.40 10.02
C VAL A 177 -2.43 19.98 10.71
N ARG A 178 -1.32 19.85 9.97
CA ARG A 178 -0.01 19.49 10.53
C ARG A 178 1.12 20.21 9.80
N GLU A 179 2.25 20.30 10.48
CA GLU A 179 3.52 20.77 9.94
C GLU A 179 4.63 19.87 10.49
N LEU A 180 5.58 19.56 9.63
CA LEU A 180 6.84 18.90 9.94
C LEU A 180 7.96 19.71 9.32
N VAL A 181 9.03 19.94 10.07
CA VAL A 181 10.23 20.61 9.57
C VAL A 181 11.37 19.60 9.52
N LYS A 182 12.04 19.45 8.38
CA LYS A 182 13.28 18.69 8.26
C LYS A 182 14.46 19.64 8.07
N LYS A 183 15.44 19.58 8.96
CA LYS A 183 16.72 20.29 8.84
C LYS A 183 17.77 19.34 8.29
N HIS A 184 18.30 19.68 7.13
CA HIS A 184 19.27 18.86 6.41
C HIS A 184 20.69 19.33 6.68
N TYR A 185 21.47 18.50 7.38
CA TYR A 185 22.85 18.73 7.75
C TYR A 185 23.78 18.06 6.75
N LYS A 186 24.66 18.84 6.15
CA LYS A 186 25.55 18.34 5.10
C LYS A 186 26.72 17.53 5.66
N ILE A 187 26.95 16.35 5.09
CA ILE A 187 28.14 15.51 5.31
C ILE A 187 28.88 15.30 3.98
N ASP A 188 30.17 15.64 3.96
CA ASP A 188 31.06 15.42 2.80
C ASP A 188 32.01 14.24 3.01
N LYS A 189 32.14 13.74 4.25
CA LYS A 189 33.15 12.75 4.61
C LYS A 189 32.73 11.91 5.82
N VAL A 190 33.04 10.62 5.78
CA VAL A 190 32.89 9.71 6.93
C VAL A 190 34.22 9.03 7.22
N GLU A 191 34.64 8.98 8.49
CA GLU A 191 35.90 8.36 8.91
C GLU A 191 35.78 7.62 10.24
N PHE A 192 36.63 6.63 10.48
CA PHE A 192 36.75 6.03 11.80
C PHE A 192 37.58 6.90 12.75
N GLY A 193 37.03 7.21 13.91
CA GLY A 193 37.62 8.02 14.98
C GLY A 193 37.65 7.33 16.34
N SER A 194 38.08 8.05 17.38
CA SER A 194 38.04 7.58 18.77
C SER A 194 36.65 7.59 19.38
N GLU A 195 35.76 8.44 18.86
CA GLU A 195 34.37 8.61 19.31
C GLU A 195 33.49 8.92 18.10
N THR A 196 32.19 8.65 18.22
CA THR A 196 31.22 9.04 17.19
C THR A 196 30.79 10.49 17.39
N LYS A 197 31.05 11.33 16.40
CA LYS A 197 30.76 12.78 16.45
C LYS A 197 30.72 13.39 15.06
N ILE A 198 30.17 14.60 14.96
CA ILE A 198 30.19 15.40 13.73
C ILE A 198 31.06 16.63 14.00
N GLU A 199 32.11 16.84 13.20
CA GLU A 199 32.96 18.03 13.23
C GLU A 199 33.06 18.62 11.82
N GLY A 200 32.55 19.85 11.65
CA GLY A 200 32.34 20.41 10.31
C GLY A 200 31.44 19.49 9.48
N THR A 201 31.81 19.23 8.23
CA THR A 201 31.08 18.29 7.35
C THR A 201 31.61 16.85 7.41
N THR A 202 32.37 16.49 8.46
CA THR A 202 32.89 15.12 8.66
C THR A 202 32.16 14.41 9.79
N LEU A 203 31.60 13.24 9.49
CA LEU A 203 31.07 12.29 10.49
C LEU A 203 32.18 11.30 10.89
N TYR A 204 32.57 11.35 12.15
CA TYR A 204 33.46 10.35 12.74
C TYR A 204 32.62 9.22 13.35
N LEU A 205 33.00 7.98 13.08
CA LEU A 205 32.42 6.76 13.67
C LEU A 205 33.43 6.15 14.63
N ARG A 206 32.99 5.80 15.85
CA ARG A 206 33.86 5.13 16.82
C ARG A 206 34.36 3.78 16.25
N LYS A 207 35.67 3.55 16.33
CA LYS A 207 36.34 2.35 15.78
C LYS A 207 35.78 1.00 16.25
N ASP A 208 35.22 0.93 17.45
CA ASP A 208 34.68 -0.31 18.01
C ASP A 208 33.16 -0.28 18.21
N ILE A 209 32.46 0.54 17.41
CA ILE A 209 31.00 0.67 17.40
C ILE A 209 30.28 -0.68 17.21
N CYS A 210 30.85 -1.58 16.40
CA CYS A 210 30.28 -2.90 16.16
C CYS A 210 30.19 -3.79 17.41
N LYS A 211 31.03 -3.56 18.44
CA LYS A 211 31.01 -4.41 19.65
C LYS A 211 29.68 -4.34 20.39
N ASP A 212 29.04 -3.18 20.39
CA ASP A 212 27.75 -2.99 21.04
C ASP A 212 26.62 -3.51 20.15
N ALA A 213 26.75 -3.32 18.83
CA ALA A 213 25.79 -3.80 17.84
C ALA A 213 25.63 -5.33 17.80
N ILE A 214 26.72 -6.10 17.98
CA ILE A 214 26.66 -7.58 18.03
C ILE A 214 25.75 -8.05 19.17
N ASN A 215 25.69 -7.31 20.28
CA ASN A 215 24.89 -7.69 21.45
C ASN A 215 23.43 -7.25 21.33
N ALA A 216 23.01 -6.67 20.20
CA ALA A 216 21.64 -6.21 20.00
C ALA A 216 20.63 -7.37 19.92
N ASP A 217 21.05 -8.53 19.41
CA ASP A 217 20.21 -9.72 19.27
C ASP A 217 21.08 -10.99 19.26
N GLU A 218 20.60 -12.08 19.86
CA GLU A 218 21.37 -13.34 20.01
C GLU A 218 21.65 -14.06 18.68
N LEU A 219 20.93 -13.69 17.62
CA LEU A 219 21.14 -14.26 16.29
C LEU A 219 22.28 -13.60 15.52
N VAL A 220 22.82 -12.48 16.01
CA VAL A 220 23.91 -11.76 15.35
C VAL A 220 25.23 -12.41 15.72
N ILE A 221 25.91 -12.97 14.72
CA ILE A 221 27.19 -13.67 14.89
C ILE A 221 28.36 -12.70 14.71
N SER A 222 28.27 -11.85 13.69
CA SER A 222 29.19 -10.74 13.47
C SER A 222 28.49 -9.58 12.75
N ILE A 223 29.05 -8.39 12.92
CA ILE A 223 28.70 -7.21 12.14
C ILE A 223 29.97 -6.44 11.83
N ASP A 224 30.20 -6.21 10.55
CA ASP A 224 31.27 -5.38 10.04
C ASP A 224 30.69 -4.09 9.44
N LEU A 225 31.48 -3.02 9.47
CA LEU A 225 31.06 -1.71 8.99
C LEU A 225 32.07 -1.17 7.98
N ASP A 226 31.60 -0.92 6.76
CA ASP A 226 32.39 -0.35 5.68
C ASP A 226 31.93 1.07 5.34
N ILE A 227 32.90 1.90 4.96
CA ILE A 227 32.65 3.24 4.42
C ILE A 227 32.89 3.20 2.90
N ILE A 228 31.80 3.16 2.14
CA ILE A 228 31.80 3.11 0.68
C ILE A 228 31.60 4.53 0.15
N THR A 229 32.66 5.08 -0.44
CA THR A 229 32.65 6.35 -1.15
C THR A 229 32.41 6.14 -2.66
N PRO A 230 32.10 7.17 -3.46
CA PRO A 230 31.80 7.00 -4.89
C PRO A 230 32.88 6.28 -5.71
N ASP A 231 34.15 6.43 -5.34
CA ASP A 231 35.29 5.74 -5.96
C ASP A 231 35.34 4.23 -5.64
N LYS A 232 34.51 3.75 -4.71
CA LYS A 232 34.42 2.37 -4.24
C LYS A 232 33.12 1.66 -4.63
N TYR A 233 32.26 2.27 -5.46
CA TYR A 233 31.03 1.59 -5.92
C TYR A 233 31.29 0.34 -6.80
N ASN A 234 32.55 0.09 -7.18
CA ASN A 234 32.97 -1.13 -7.86
C ASN A 234 33.23 -2.32 -6.91
N GLN A 235 33.00 -2.15 -5.61
CA GLN A 235 33.17 -3.22 -4.62
C GLN A 235 31.97 -4.16 -4.60
N TYR A 236 32.25 -5.40 -4.20
CA TYR A 236 31.23 -6.40 -3.94
C TYR A 236 30.45 -6.06 -2.66
N SER A 237 29.17 -6.36 -2.66
CA SER A 237 28.32 -6.34 -1.49
C SER A 237 27.44 -7.59 -1.46
N GLU A 238 27.14 -8.05 -0.25
CA GLU A 238 26.01 -8.94 -0.03
C GLU A 238 24.69 -8.21 -0.33
N THR A 239 23.61 -8.99 -0.37
CA THR A 239 22.24 -8.51 -0.62
C THR A 239 21.91 -7.32 0.25
N ILE A 240 21.41 -6.28 -0.39
CA ILE A 240 20.93 -5.07 0.29
C ILE A 240 19.50 -5.35 0.74
N MET A 241 19.33 -5.48 2.06
CA MET A 241 18.02 -5.62 2.68
C MET A 241 17.30 -4.27 2.74
N ASP A 242 18.04 -3.20 3.07
CA ASP A 242 17.46 -1.88 3.27
C ASP A 242 18.47 -0.74 3.05
N VAL A 243 17.94 0.41 2.69
CA VAL A 243 18.65 1.69 2.59
C VAL A 243 17.87 2.69 3.43
N GLN A 244 18.56 3.33 4.36
CA GLN A 244 17.92 4.14 5.40
C GLN A 244 18.47 5.56 5.39
N PRO A 245 17.61 6.59 5.54
CA PRO A 245 18.08 7.93 5.88
C PRO A 245 18.66 7.90 7.31
N ILE A 246 19.66 8.72 7.58
CA ILE A 246 20.15 8.95 8.94
C ILE A 246 19.46 10.20 9.47
N ALA A 247 18.44 10.00 10.30
CA ALA A 247 17.62 11.08 10.83
C ALA A 247 17.22 10.86 12.29
N THR A 248 16.95 11.96 13.00
CA THR A 248 16.54 11.93 14.40
C THR A 248 15.61 13.07 14.79
N LYS A 249 14.71 12.84 15.74
CA LYS A 249 13.81 13.87 16.26
C LYS A 249 14.53 14.84 17.21
N GLU A 250 14.17 16.12 17.14
CA GLU A 250 14.57 17.10 18.16
C GLU A 250 13.67 17.04 19.39
N GLY A 251 14.29 17.00 20.57
CA GLY A 251 13.59 16.98 21.86
C GLY A 251 12.63 15.80 21.98
N ASP A 252 11.42 16.07 22.48
CA ASP A 252 10.37 15.06 22.68
C ASP A 252 9.38 14.98 21.49
N SER A 253 9.79 15.50 20.31
CA SER A 253 8.95 15.48 19.10
C SER A 253 8.67 14.05 18.66
N LYS A 254 7.47 13.82 18.12
CA LYS A 254 7.06 12.52 17.58
C LYS A 254 7.12 12.53 16.06
N LEU A 255 7.14 11.34 15.45
CA LEU A 255 7.04 11.20 14.00
C LEU A 255 5.86 12.02 13.44
N GLY A 256 6.11 12.72 12.34
CA GLY A 256 5.14 13.57 11.65
C GLY A 256 4.88 14.93 12.31
N THR A 257 5.64 15.30 13.34
CA THR A 257 5.50 16.58 14.05
C THR A 257 6.84 17.21 14.43
N GLY A 258 6.88 18.52 14.62
CA GLY A 258 8.07 19.21 15.14
C GLY A 258 9.23 19.20 14.14
N VAL A 259 10.46 19.05 14.65
CA VAL A 259 11.68 19.11 13.84
C VAL A 259 12.35 17.74 13.76
N THR A 260 12.78 17.36 12.57
CA THR A 260 13.65 16.21 12.30
C THR A 260 14.97 16.70 11.75
N ARG A 261 16.08 16.24 12.34
CA ARG A 261 17.43 16.47 11.81
C ARG A 261 17.79 15.31 10.89
N VAL A 262 18.32 15.62 9.71
CA VAL A 262 18.64 14.65 8.66
C VAL A 262 20.09 14.87 8.24
N LEU A 263 20.86 13.79 8.03
CA LEU A 263 22.16 13.89 7.37
C LEU A 263 22.00 13.71 5.86
N ASP A 264 22.55 14.65 5.10
CA ASP A 264 22.61 14.60 3.63
C ASP A 264 24.03 14.20 3.16
N GLY A 265 24.10 13.48 2.04
CA GLY A 265 25.36 12.96 1.47
C GLY A 265 25.84 11.66 2.09
N VAL A 266 25.10 11.10 3.04
CA VAL A 266 25.41 9.84 3.72
C VAL A 266 24.15 9.04 4.04
N VAL A 267 24.23 7.72 3.91
CA VAL A 267 23.11 6.79 4.12
C VAL A 267 23.58 5.56 4.90
N MET A 268 22.67 4.92 5.63
CA MET A 268 22.92 3.56 6.14
C MET A 268 22.47 2.54 5.09
N MET A 269 23.29 1.53 4.85
CA MET A 269 22.98 0.42 3.95
C MET A 269 23.10 -0.89 4.72
N VAL A 270 21.99 -1.62 4.82
CA VAL A 270 21.89 -2.87 5.59
C VAL A 270 22.07 -4.05 4.65
N THR A 271 23.12 -4.85 4.87
CA THR A 271 23.42 -6.04 4.07
C THR A 271 23.71 -7.25 4.95
N GLY A 272 23.59 -8.46 4.43
CA GLY A 272 23.92 -9.63 5.24
C GLY A 272 23.63 -10.99 4.63
N ILE A 273 24.16 -11.99 5.33
CA ILE A 273 24.11 -13.42 5.04
C ILE A 273 23.88 -14.19 6.34
N ASP A 274 23.59 -15.49 6.25
CA ASP A 274 23.75 -16.39 7.40
C ASP A 274 25.19 -16.95 7.51
N GLU A 275 25.49 -17.67 8.61
CA GLU A 275 26.79 -18.34 8.83
C GLU A 275 27.16 -19.35 7.73
N GLY A 276 26.18 -19.84 6.97
CA GLY A 276 26.37 -20.72 5.82
C GLY A 276 26.75 -19.98 4.53
N GLY A 277 26.76 -18.65 4.54
CA GLY A 277 26.99 -17.81 3.36
C GLY A 277 25.75 -17.59 2.49
N VAL A 278 24.56 -17.93 2.99
CA VAL A 278 23.31 -17.77 2.25
C VAL A 278 22.79 -16.35 2.40
N GLN A 279 22.42 -15.72 1.30
CA GLN A 279 21.85 -14.37 1.28
C GLN A 279 20.58 -14.28 2.14
N ILE A 280 20.40 -13.14 2.80
CA ILE A 280 19.14 -12.80 3.48
C ILE A 280 18.18 -12.23 2.43
N GLY A 281 17.48 -13.11 1.73
CA GLY A 281 16.54 -12.78 0.65
C GLY A 281 15.76 -14.02 0.20
N GLU A 282 14.60 -13.81 -0.43
CA GLU A 282 13.72 -14.90 -0.89
C GLU A 282 13.89 -15.16 -2.39
N PHE A 283 13.41 -14.23 -3.22
CA PHE A 283 13.42 -14.34 -4.68
C PHE A 283 14.58 -13.53 -5.25
N GLY A 284 15.68 -14.23 -5.54
CA GLY A 284 16.90 -13.59 -6.01
C GLY A 284 17.51 -12.66 -4.96
N SER A 285 18.52 -11.91 -5.37
CA SER A 285 19.35 -11.15 -4.44
C SER A 285 20.13 -10.05 -5.16
N SER A 286 20.41 -8.93 -4.49
CA SER A 286 21.14 -7.79 -5.07
C SER A 286 22.65 -7.86 -4.85
N GLU A 287 23.15 -9.02 -4.41
CA GLU A 287 24.56 -9.29 -4.18
C GLU A 287 25.38 -9.14 -5.48
N GLY A 288 26.59 -8.62 -5.33
CA GLY A 288 27.49 -8.34 -6.44
C GLY A 288 28.06 -6.93 -6.39
N ILE A 289 28.48 -6.42 -7.54
CA ILE A 289 29.12 -5.11 -7.63
C ILE A 289 28.07 -4.01 -7.47
N LEU A 290 28.24 -3.13 -6.48
CA LEU A 290 27.24 -2.11 -6.11
C LEU A 290 26.75 -1.26 -7.31
N GLN A 291 27.67 -0.74 -8.13
CA GLN A 291 27.31 0.09 -9.29
C GLN A 291 26.58 -0.65 -10.42
N GLU A 292 26.57 -1.98 -10.40
CA GLU A 292 25.88 -2.81 -11.39
C GLU A 292 24.49 -3.26 -10.89
N ASN A 293 24.29 -3.25 -9.56
CA ASN A 293 23.12 -3.85 -8.90
C ASN A 293 22.24 -2.84 -8.13
N ILE A 294 22.52 -1.54 -8.23
CA ILE A 294 21.71 -0.48 -7.63
C ILE A 294 21.24 0.49 -8.71
N MET A 295 19.93 0.71 -8.82
CA MET A 295 19.43 1.86 -9.55
C MET A 295 19.68 3.13 -8.74
N TRP A 296 20.25 4.16 -9.35
CA TRP A 296 20.56 5.41 -8.66
C TRP A 296 19.35 6.36 -8.60
N ASN A 297 19.33 7.22 -7.58
CA ASN A 297 18.38 8.34 -7.46
C ASN A 297 16.90 7.91 -7.49
N ARG A 298 16.58 6.67 -7.09
CA ARG A 298 15.21 6.22 -6.88
C ARG A 298 14.78 6.59 -5.46
N PRO A 299 13.48 6.71 -5.17
CA PRO A 299 13.01 7.02 -3.83
C PRO A 299 13.62 6.09 -2.75
N GLY A 300 13.73 4.80 -3.06
CA GLY A 300 14.29 3.80 -2.16
C GLY A 300 15.81 3.58 -2.24
N SER A 301 16.49 4.11 -3.24
CA SER A 301 17.92 3.81 -3.45
C SER A 301 18.81 4.97 -3.01
N PRO A 302 20.13 4.74 -2.87
CA PRO A 302 21.08 5.82 -2.64
C PRO A 302 21.08 6.82 -3.82
N ASP A 303 21.31 8.09 -3.50
CA ASP A 303 21.55 9.09 -4.54
C ASP A 303 23.00 8.91 -5.05
N LYS A 304 23.22 9.12 -6.34
CA LYS A 304 24.56 8.94 -6.92
C LYS A 304 25.52 9.98 -6.35
N GLY A 305 26.53 9.52 -5.62
CA GLY A 305 27.47 10.37 -4.91
C GLY A 305 27.38 10.26 -3.38
N ASP A 306 26.33 9.62 -2.86
CA ASP A 306 26.18 9.34 -1.43
C ASP A 306 27.32 8.47 -0.90
N ILE A 307 27.74 8.73 0.34
CA ILE A 307 28.60 7.86 1.12
C ILE A 307 27.74 6.80 1.79
N PHE A 308 28.09 5.52 1.68
CA PHE A 308 27.38 4.46 2.39
C PHE A 308 28.15 4.11 3.66
N ILE A 309 27.44 4.14 4.78
CA ILE A 309 27.81 3.39 5.97
C ILE A 309 27.15 2.03 5.82
N LYS A 310 27.91 1.08 5.26
CA LYS A 310 27.41 -0.26 4.91
C LYS A 310 27.67 -1.20 6.08
N SER A 311 26.62 -1.70 6.71
CA SER A 311 26.70 -2.75 7.71
C SER A 311 26.55 -4.11 7.03
N GLU A 312 27.52 -5.00 7.24
CA GLU A 312 27.47 -6.37 6.78
C GLU A 312 27.26 -7.30 7.97
N VAL A 313 26.06 -7.85 8.09
CA VAL A 313 25.66 -8.69 9.23
C VAL A 313 25.70 -10.17 8.84
N VAL A 314 26.35 -10.97 9.68
CA VAL A 314 26.22 -12.43 9.64
C VAL A 314 25.27 -12.85 10.75
N ILE A 315 24.15 -13.46 10.37
CA ILE A 315 23.19 -14.03 11.31
C ILE A 315 23.37 -15.54 11.42
N LYS A 316 22.80 -16.13 12.46
CA LYS A 316 22.85 -17.57 12.69
C LYS A 316 22.35 -18.38 11.48
N GLU A 317 23.04 -19.48 11.18
CA GLU A 317 22.68 -20.38 10.07
C GLU A 317 21.18 -20.76 10.08
N HIS A 318 20.56 -20.78 8.89
CA HIS A 318 19.15 -21.13 8.66
C HIS A 318 18.12 -20.15 9.23
N THR A 319 18.54 -18.96 9.68
CA THR A 319 17.60 -17.90 10.09
C THR A 319 17.37 -16.83 9.03
N ASN A 320 18.02 -16.94 7.86
CA ASN A 320 17.92 -15.99 6.75
C ASN A 320 16.50 -15.86 6.17
N MET A 321 15.71 -16.94 6.20
CA MET A 321 14.31 -16.95 5.75
C MET A 321 13.28 -16.88 6.89
N GLU A 322 13.72 -16.54 8.10
CA GLU A 322 12.87 -16.44 9.28
C GLU A 322 12.87 -15.00 9.78
N ARG A 323 11.71 -14.43 10.12
CA ARG A 323 11.50 -13.02 10.49
C ARG A 323 12.55 -12.47 11.45
N ARG A 324 12.90 -13.30 12.43
CA ARG A 324 13.86 -13.00 13.49
C ARG A 324 15.28 -12.73 12.95
N GLY A 325 15.66 -13.36 11.83
CA GLY A 325 16.97 -13.19 11.20
C GLY A 325 17.17 -11.79 10.61
N PRO A 326 16.41 -11.36 9.59
CA PRO A 326 16.47 -10.00 9.08
C PRO A 326 16.24 -8.96 10.19
N LEU A 327 15.28 -9.20 11.10
CA LEU A 327 15.04 -8.30 12.22
C LEU A 327 16.27 -8.15 13.13
N ALA A 328 17.02 -9.23 13.39
CA ALA A 328 18.26 -9.17 14.17
C ALA A 328 19.34 -8.33 13.46
N ALA A 329 19.49 -8.48 12.14
CA ALA A 329 20.43 -7.67 11.36
C ALA A 329 20.08 -6.17 11.38
N HIS A 330 18.79 -5.85 11.27
CA HIS A 330 18.29 -4.48 11.38
C HIS A 330 18.49 -3.91 12.79
N LYS A 331 18.22 -4.69 13.86
CA LYS A 331 18.49 -4.27 15.24
C LYS A 331 19.95 -3.92 15.48
N ALA A 332 20.89 -4.78 15.04
CA ALA A 332 22.31 -4.53 15.18
C ALA A 332 22.73 -3.24 14.46
N THR A 333 22.22 -3.03 13.24
CA THR A 333 22.50 -1.84 12.44
C THR A 333 21.89 -0.58 13.05
N ASP A 334 20.70 -0.67 13.64
CA ASP A 334 20.04 0.45 14.31
C ASP A 334 20.78 0.88 15.59
N VAL A 335 21.52 0.00 16.27
CA VAL A 335 22.41 0.39 17.38
C VAL A 335 23.51 1.35 16.90
N ILE A 336 24.13 1.06 15.75
CA ILE A 336 25.14 1.92 15.13
C ILE A 336 24.50 3.25 14.72
N THR A 337 23.35 3.18 14.04
CA THR A 337 22.60 4.36 13.59
C THR A 337 22.18 5.23 14.78
N GLN A 338 21.77 4.63 15.90
CA GLN A 338 21.41 5.36 17.11
C GLN A 338 22.59 6.13 17.69
N GLU A 339 23.81 5.57 17.70
CA GLU A 339 25.00 6.31 18.14
C GLU A 339 25.25 7.54 17.25
N ILE A 340 24.99 7.44 15.95
CA ILE A 340 25.06 8.57 15.01
C ILE A 340 23.93 9.59 15.29
N ARG A 341 22.70 9.13 15.56
CA ARG A 341 21.58 10.01 15.96
C ARG A 341 21.92 10.80 17.22
N GLU A 342 22.54 10.16 18.22
CA GLU A 342 22.97 10.84 19.45
C GLU A 342 24.08 11.89 19.19
N ALA A 343 24.96 11.67 18.22
CA ALA A 343 25.91 12.69 17.79
C ALA A 343 25.20 13.87 17.08
N LEU A 344 24.22 13.57 16.22
CA LEU A 344 23.43 14.59 15.51
C LEU A 344 22.55 15.43 16.44
N LYS A 345 21.99 14.85 17.50
CA LYS A 345 21.24 15.58 18.54
C LYS A 345 22.11 16.60 19.29
N LYS A 346 23.40 16.29 19.48
CA LYS A 346 24.37 17.16 20.17
C LYS A 346 24.98 18.23 19.27
N LEU A 347 24.72 18.18 17.97
CA LEU A 347 25.28 19.12 17.01
C LEU A 347 24.63 20.51 17.17
N GLU A 348 25.39 21.50 17.61
CA GLU A 348 24.90 22.88 17.77
C GLU A 348 25.18 23.78 16.55
N ASP A 349 26.01 23.32 15.61
CA ASP A 349 26.43 24.12 14.45
C ASP A 349 25.36 24.16 13.35
N GLU A 350 24.46 25.14 13.44
CA GLU A 350 23.41 25.39 12.44
C GLU A 350 23.97 25.82 11.07
N ASN A 351 25.26 26.20 10.94
CA ASN A 351 25.84 26.54 9.63
C ASN A 351 25.96 25.32 8.70
N LEU A 352 25.85 24.10 9.24
CA LEU A 352 25.82 22.87 8.47
C LEU A 352 24.46 22.58 7.85
N VAL A 353 23.41 23.31 8.26
CA VAL A 353 22.07 23.19 7.69
C VAL A 353 22.06 23.81 6.29
N VAL A 354 22.04 22.96 5.26
CA VAL A 354 22.05 23.38 3.85
C VAL A 354 20.65 23.51 3.25
N ASN A 355 19.67 22.83 3.85
CA ASN A 355 18.27 22.93 3.47
C ASN A 355 17.38 22.82 4.72
N THR A 356 16.26 23.54 4.70
CA THR A 356 15.19 23.39 5.68
C THR A 356 13.90 23.18 4.92
N GLU A 357 13.41 21.95 4.94
CA GLU A 357 12.17 21.56 4.29
C GLU A 357 11.00 21.75 5.28
N VAL A 358 9.99 22.51 4.89
CA VAL A 358 8.74 22.65 5.65
C VAL A 358 7.65 21.89 4.91
N ILE A 359 7.19 20.80 5.52
CA ILE A 359 6.19 19.90 4.95
C ILE A 359 4.87 20.15 5.68
N GLU A 360 3.85 20.58 4.93
CA GLU A 360 2.56 20.97 5.48
C GLU A 360 1.45 20.06 4.97
N GLN A 361 0.64 19.54 5.89
CA GLN A 361 -0.57 18.81 5.51
C GLN A 361 -1.78 19.73 5.61
N TYR A 362 -2.52 19.84 4.50
CA TYR A 362 -3.79 20.56 4.43
C TYR A 362 -4.98 19.61 4.37
N ARG A 363 -6.11 20.07 4.92
CA ARG A 363 -7.44 19.56 4.59
C ARG A 363 -8.14 20.56 3.70
N ARG A 364 -8.77 20.09 2.64
CA ARG A 364 -9.40 20.91 1.60
C ARG A 364 -10.91 20.60 1.50
N PRO A 365 -11.74 21.13 2.43
CA PRO A 365 -13.19 20.93 2.35
C PRO A 365 -13.76 21.31 0.98
N GLY A 366 -14.63 20.46 0.44
CA GLY A 366 -15.24 20.66 -0.89
C GLY A 366 -14.37 20.20 -2.07
N LYS A 367 -13.14 19.72 -1.84
CA LYS A 367 -12.36 18.97 -2.83
C LYS A 367 -12.62 17.47 -2.72
N LYS A 368 -12.26 16.73 -3.76
CA LYS A 368 -12.42 15.26 -3.81
C LYS A 368 -11.51 14.63 -2.77
N LYS A 369 -12.08 13.92 -1.80
CA LYS A 369 -11.35 13.29 -0.71
C LYS A 369 -10.77 11.97 -1.17
N VAL A 370 -9.47 11.80 -0.97
CA VAL A 370 -8.77 10.59 -1.41
C VAL A 370 -7.98 9.96 -0.28
N VAL A 371 -7.77 8.64 -0.36
CA VAL A 371 -6.93 7.87 0.57
C VAL A 371 -5.91 7.05 -0.20
N ILE A 372 -4.71 6.91 0.36
CA ILE A 372 -3.70 5.99 -0.16
C ILE A 372 -3.71 4.74 0.72
N VAL A 373 -3.81 3.57 0.12
CA VAL A 373 -3.60 2.28 0.78
C VAL A 373 -2.25 1.72 0.32
N LYS A 374 -1.34 1.52 1.26
CA LYS A 374 -0.05 0.87 1.04
C LYS A 374 -0.13 -0.54 1.63
N GLU A 375 -0.25 -1.53 0.76
CA GLU A 375 0.02 -2.90 1.15
C GLU A 375 1.53 -3.07 1.37
N ILE A 376 1.89 -3.57 2.54
CA ILE A 376 3.26 -3.78 2.98
C ILE A 376 3.49 -5.23 3.37
N MET A 377 4.76 -5.63 3.34
CA MET A 377 5.17 -6.98 3.70
C MET A 377 4.60 -7.42 5.06
N GLY A 378 3.93 -8.56 5.06
CA GLY A 378 3.20 -9.09 6.21
C GLY A 378 2.95 -10.60 6.18
N GLN A 379 3.66 -11.34 5.31
CA GLN A 379 3.48 -12.78 5.14
C GLN A 379 4.07 -13.61 6.30
N GLY A 380 4.89 -12.99 7.15
CA GLY A 380 5.79 -13.76 8.00
C GLY A 380 6.93 -14.35 7.17
N ALA A 381 7.49 -15.48 7.62
CA ALA A 381 8.83 -15.90 7.17
C ALA A 381 9.78 -14.69 7.32
N MET A 382 10.58 -14.31 6.33
CA MET A 382 11.43 -13.11 6.40
C MET A 382 10.71 -11.77 6.16
N HIS A 383 9.45 -11.77 5.69
CA HIS A 383 8.74 -10.57 5.23
C HIS A 383 7.96 -9.91 6.37
N ASP A 384 8.41 -8.72 6.77
CA ASP A 384 7.73 -7.88 7.75
C ASP A 384 8.22 -6.44 7.59
N ASN A 385 7.47 -5.48 8.12
CA ASN A 385 7.89 -4.10 8.25
C ASN A 385 7.52 -3.62 9.67
N LEU A 386 8.31 -2.71 10.25
CA LEU A 386 7.98 -2.09 11.53
C LEU A 386 7.25 -0.78 11.31
N ILE A 387 6.16 -0.61 12.03
CA ILE A 387 5.29 0.57 11.95
C ILE A 387 5.51 1.44 13.19
N LEU A 388 5.70 2.74 12.95
CA LEU A 388 5.84 3.82 13.93
C LEU A 388 6.92 3.58 14.99
N PRO A 389 8.21 3.47 14.59
CA PRO A 389 9.31 3.51 15.54
C PRO A 389 9.41 4.87 16.27
N VAL A 390 10.22 4.92 17.33
CA VAL A 390 10.42 6.15 18.12
C VAL A 390 11.21 7.19 17.32
N GLU A 391 12.30 6.76 16.69
CA GLU A 391 13.12 7.58 15.81
C GLU A 391 12.75 7.29 14.34
N PRO A 392 12.98 8.24 13.42
CA PRO A 392 12.78 8.01 12.00
C PRO A 392 13.50 6.75 11.52
N VAL A 393 12.74 5.81 10.95
CA VAL A 393 13.29 4.54 10.44
C VAL A 393 14.06 3.77 11.52
N GLY A 394 13.72 3.96 12.81
CA GLY A 394 14.30 3.17 13.90
C GLY A 394 13.70 1.78 14.00
N VAL A 395 14.29 0.95 14.88
CA VAL A 395 13.69 -0.33 15.29
C VAL A 395 12.99 -0.19 16.64
N LEU A 396 13.55 0.62 17.55
CA LEU A 396 13.01 0.78 18.90
C LEU A 396 11.59 1.35 18.88
N GLY A 397 10.67 0.67 19.58
CA GLY A 397 9.27 1.06 19.73
C GLY A 397 8.39 0.72 18.52
N GLY A 398 8.98 0.45 17.36
CA GLY A 398 8.27 0.04 16.16
C GLY A 398 7.50 -1.27 16.38
N LYS A 399 6.32 -1.36 15.80
CA LYS A 399 5.47 -2.55 15.89
C LYS A 399 5.56 -3.35 14.59
N PRO A 400 6.00 -4.61 14.66
CA PRO A 400 5.99 -5.48 13.49
C PRO A 400 4.56 -5.62 12.96
N ASN A 401 4.40 -5.47 11.64
CA ASN A 401 3.10 -5.48 10.98
C ASN A 401 2.35 -6.81 11.20
N VAL A 402 3.10 -7.93 11.15
CA VAL A 402 2.57 -9.27 11.43
C VAL A 402 2.02 -9.38 12.87
N ASP A 403 2.67 -8.75 13.84
CA ASP A 403 2.24 -8.80 15.25
C ASP A 403 0.98 -7.96 15.51
N LEU A 404 0.68 -7.00 14.63
CA LEU A 404 -0.59 -6.28 14.61
C LEU A 404 -1.71 -7.10 13.95
N GLY A 405 -1.40 -8.28 13.44
CA GLY A 405 -2.33 -9.14 12.70
C GLY A 405 -2.54 -8.68 11.26
N ASN A 406 -1.61 -7.92 10.69
CA ASN A 406 -1.69 -7.35 9.34
C ASN A 406 -2.91 -6.42 9.10
N VAL A 407 -3.62 -6.06 10.17
CA VAL A 407 -4.82 -5.23 10.07
C VAL A 407 -4.48 -3.82 9.60
N PRO A 408 -5.40 -3.11 8.95
CA PRO A 408 -5.11 -1.78 8.42
C PRO A 408 -4.79 -0.76 9.54
N VAL A 409 -3.67 -0.05 9.42
CA VAL A 409 -3.21 1.00 10.33
C VAL A 409 -3.10 2.32 9.58
N MET A 410 -3.86 3.33 10.00
CA MET A 410 -3.84 4.64 9.37
C MET A 410 -2.75 5.53 9.96
N LEU A 411 -1.87 6.05 9.10
CA LEU A 411 -0.87 7.07 9.39
C LEU A 411 -1.25 8.38 8.70
N SER A 412 -0.81 9.50 9.28
CA SER A 412 -0.81 10.78 8.58
C SER A 412 0.28 10.79 7.49
N PRO A 413 0.11 11.56 6.40
CA PRO A 413 1.14 11.74 5.38
C PRO A 413 2.49 12.16 5.97
N LEU A 414 2.48 13.01 7.01
CA LEU A 414 3.71 13.46 7.64
C LEU A 414 4.38 12.37 8.49
N GLU A 415 3.63 11.45 9.11
CA GLU A 415 4.25 10.29 9.79
C GLU A 415 4.96 9.38 8.80
N VAL A 416 4.40 9.18 7.61
CA VAL A 416 5.04 8.40 6.53
C VAL A 416 6.35 9.07 6.10
N LEU A 417 6.27 10.34 5.73
CA LEU A 417 7.41 11.12 5.27
C LEU A 417 8.44 11.41 6.37
N ASP A 418 8.13 11.13 7.65
CA ASP A 418 9.06 11.26 8.79
C ASP A 418 9.61 9.91 9.27
N GLY A 419 9.50 8.85 8.45
CA GLY A 419 10.11 7.55 8.76
C GLY A 419 9.23 6.65 9.63
N GLY A 420 7.91 6.75 9.46
CA GLY A 420 6.91 5.92 10.13
C GLY A 420 6.94 4.45 9.74
N ILE A 421 7.70 4.09 8.69
CA ILE A 421 7.88 2.70 8.25
C ILE A 421 9.37 2.39 8.21
N HIS A 422 9.75 1.31 8.87
CA HIS A 422 11.07 0.69 8.76
C HIS A 422 10.90 -0.64 8.01
N ALA A 423 11.44 -0.70 6.80
CA ALA A 423 11.29 -1.84 5.92
C ALA A 423 12.30 -2.95 6.30
N LEU A 424 11.88 -4.22 6.37
CA LEU A 424 12.83 -5.34 6.46
C LEU A 424 13.06 -5.90 5.05
N THR A 425 12.74 -7.17 4.80
CA THR A 425 13.04 -7.87 3.54
C THR A 425 11.82 -7.94 2.62
N CYS A 426 12.06 -7.90 1.30
CA CYS A 426 11.05 -8.12 0.24
C CYS A 426 11.17 -9.52 -0.35
N ILE A 427 10.18 -9.86 -1.18
CA ILE A 427 10.28 -10.96 -2.15
C ILE A 427 11.50 -10.76 -3.07
N GLY A 428 11.57 -9.67 -3.84
CA GLY A 428 12.65 -9.45 -4.82
C GLY A 428 13.26 -8.03 -4.79
N PRO A 429 14.59 -7.87 -5.00
CA PRO A 429 15.29 -6.58 -4.86
C PRO A 429 14.76 -5.44 -5.75
N ALA A 430 14.36 -5.72 -6.98
CA ALA A 430 13.88 -4.73 -7.94
C ALA A 430 12.56 -4.09 -7.52
N SER A 431 11.71 -4.84 -6.82
CA SER A 431 10.41 -4.38 -6.32
C SER A 431 10.43 -3.92 -4.86
N LYS A 432 11.61 -3.93 -4.20
CA LYS A 432 11.75 -3.59 -2.79
C LYS A 432 11.60 -2.09 -2.55
N GLU A 433 10.56 -1.71 -1.82
CA GLU A 433 10.45 -0.40 -1.19
C GLU A 433 11.24 -0.38 0.12
N THR A 434 12.46 0.16 0.10
CA THR A 434 13.29 0.33 1.30
C THR A 434 12.67 1.36 2.26
N SER A 435 13.19 1.48 3.47
CA SER A 435 12.78 2.51 4.42
C SER A 435 12.92 3.92 3.84
N ARG A 436 13.96 4.15 3.01
CA ARG A 436 14.13 5.41 2.28
C ARG A 436 13.01 5.66 1.27
N HIS A 437 12.42 4.62 0.67
CA HIS A 437 11.29 4.74 -0.23
C HIS A 437 10.09 5.36 0.50
N TYR A 438 9.72 4.83 1.67
CA TYR A 438 8.63 5.38 2.47
C TYR A 438 8.94 6.79 3.00
N TRP A 439 10.20 7.08 3.32
CA TRP A 439 10.64 8.43 3.68
C TRP A 439 10.49 9.45 2.53
N ARG A 440 10.55 8.98 1.28
CA ARG A 440 10.42 9.76 0.04
C ARG A 440 9.20 9.34 -0.78
N GLU A 441 8.12 8.93 -0.12
CA GLU A 441 6.99 8.24 -0.77
C GLU A 441 6.38 9.15 -1.86
N PRO A 442 6.55 8.80 -3.16
CA PRO A 442 6.22 9.74 -4.24
C PRO A 442 4.72 10.03 -4.38
N LEU A 443 3.85 9.04 -4.13
CA LEU A 443 2.41 9.19 -4.25
C LEU A 443 1.83 10.05 -3.13
N VAL A 444 2.35 9.91 -1.91
CA VAL A 444 2.00 10.76 -0.76
C VAL A 444 2.41 12.19 -1.03
N ILE A 445 3.63 12.42 -1.54
CA ILE A 445 4.12 13.75 -1.89
C ILE A 445 3.23 14.38 -2.98
N GLU A 446 2.99 13.64 -4.07
CA GLU A 446 2.19 14.13 -5.20
C GLU A 446 0.75 14.45 -4.77
N ALA A 447 0.07 13.52 -4.09
CA ALA A 447 -1.31 13.72 -3.64
C ALA A 447 -1.46 14.82 -2.58
N MET A 448 -0.45 15.04 -1.73
CA MET A 448 -0.46 16.13 -0.74
C MET A 448 -0.28 17.49 -1.42
N ASN A 449 0.54 17.55 -2.49
CA ASN A 449 0.82 18.78 -3.23
C ASN A 449 -0.27 19.14 -4.25
N ASP A 450 -1.08 18.19 -4.72
CA ASP A 450 -2.18 18.45 -5.66
C ASP A 450 -3.35 19.21 -4.98
N PRO A 451 -3.65 20.47 -5.37
CA PRO A 451 -4.71 21.28 -4.76
C PRO A 451 -6.15 20.86 -5.16
N GLU A 452 -6.31 19.93 -6.09
CA GLU A 452 -7.61 19.44 -6.56
C GLU A 452 -8.18 18.32 -5.67
N VAL A 453 -7.34 17.70 -4.85
CA VAL A 453 -7.73 16.59 -3.97
C VAL A 453 -7.51 16.92 -2.49
N ASP A 454 -8.16 16.15 -1.62
CA ASP A 454 -8.04 16.27 -0.16
C ASP A 454 -7.53 14.95 0.45
N LEU A 455 -6.22 14.72 0.43
CA LEU A 455 -5.58 13.51 0.97
C LEU A 455 -5.85 13.34 2.48
N CYS A 456 -6.64 12.34 2.86
CA CYS A 456 -7.07 12.13 4.25
C CYS A 456 -6.11 11.32 5.11
N GLY A 457 -5.30 10.49 4.49
CA GLY A 457 -4.23 9.76 5.16
C GLY A 457 -3.73 8.62 4.31
N VAL A 458 -2.84 7.84 4.91
CA VAL A 458 -2.22 6.67 4.32
C VAL A 458 -2.55 5.48 5.20
N ILE A 459 -3.18 4.46 4.65
CA ILE A 459 -3.53 3.23 5.36
C ILE A 459 -2.50 2.17 4.98
N PHE A 460 -1.73 1.71 5.96
CA PHE A 460 -0.85 0.56 5.79
C PHE A 460 -1.61 -0.70 6.11
N VAL A 461 -1.55 -1.69 5.23
CA VAL A 461 -2.22 -2.98 5.40
C VAL A 461 -1.23 -4.08 5.09
N GLY A 462 -1.22 -5.16 5.89
CA GLY A 462 -0.31 -6.27 5.64
C GLY A 462 -0.84 -7.24 4.59
N SER A 463 0.06 -8.10 4.11
CA SER A 463 -0.23 -9.19 3.17
C SER A 463 -0.14 -10.56 3.87
N PRO A 464 -1.16 -11.05 4.59
CA PRO A 464 -1.08 -12.31 5.33
C PRO A 464 -0.72 -13.50 4.44
N GLN A 465 -0.07 -14.52 5.00
CA GLN A 465 0.18 -15.76 4.26
C GLN A 465 -1.07 -16.62 4.12
N ILE A 466 -1.95 -16.61 5.12
CA ILE A 466 -3.12 -17.48 5.18
C ILE A 466 -4.30 -16.84 4.46
N ASN A 467 -4.88 -17.52 3.46
CA ASN A 467 -5.97 -16.99 2.64
C ASN A 467 -7.16 -16.42 3.44
N SER A 468 -7.61 -17.09 4.51
CA SER A 468 -8.71 -16.57 5.32
C SER A 468 -8.38 -15.25 6.01
N GLU A 469 -7.10 -15.02 6.34
CA GLU A 469 -6.64 -13.77 6.93
C GLU A 469 -6.56 -12.67 5.88
N LYS A 470 -6.15 -13.00 4.63
CA LYS A 470 -6.16 -12.06 3.49
C LYS A 470 -7.52 -11.39 3.33
N TYR A 471 -8.58 -12.21 3.25
CA TYR A 471 -9.96 -11.72 3.12
C TYR A 471 -10.46 -10.98 4.36
N TYR A 472 -10.12 -11.47 5.56
CA TYR A 472 -10.49 -10.75 6.79
C TYR A 472 -9.90 -9.34 6.82
N VAL A 473 -8.61 -9.21 6.51
CA VAL A 473 -7.89 -7.94 6.49
C VAL A 473 -8.44 -7.01 5.40
N SER A 474 -8.67 -7.51 4.18
CA SER A 474 -9.24 -6.72 3.09
C SER A 474 -10.66 -6.24 3.38
N GLU A 475 -11.51 -7.07 4.00
CA GLU A 475 -12.85 -6.64 4.44
C GLU A 475 -12.80 -5.52 5.48
N ARG A 476 -11.87 -5.60 6.44
CA ARG A 476 -11.67 -4.53 7.44
C ARG A 476 -11.21 -3.25 6.76
N LEU A 477 -10.30 -3.35 5.78
CA LEU A 477 -9.87 -2.21 4.97
C LEU A 477 -11.05 -1.55 4.27
N GLY A 478 -11.90 -2.33 3.59
CA GLY A 478 -13.08 -1.81 2.91
C GLY A 478 -14.01 -1.05 3.86
N MET A 479 -14.28 -1.58 5.06
CA MET A 479 -15.10 -0.90 6.08
C MET A 479 -14.47 0.40 6.59
N ILE A 480 -13.14 0.45 6.73
CA ILE A 480 -12.43 1.68 7.10
C ILE A 480 -12.58 2.72 6.00
N VAL A 481 -12.33 2.33 4.74
CA VAL A 481 -12.41 3.25 3.59
C VAL A 481 -13.83 3.77 3.38
N GLU A 482 -14.85 2.92 3.55
CA GLU A 482 -16.27 3.33 3.56
C GLU A 482 -16.56 4.35 4.67
N GLY A 483 -16.11 4.07 5.89
CA GLY A 483 -16.30 4.97 7.04
C GLY A 483 -15.54 6.29 6.90
N LEU A 484 -14.49 6.34 6.08
CA LEU A 484 -13.78 7.57 5.74
C LEU A 484 -14.53 8.43 4.72
N ASP A 485 -15.57 7.92 4.04
CA ASP A 485 -16.38 8.67 3.07
C ASP A 485 -15.49 9.36 2.01
N VAL A 486 -14.65 8.57 1.34
CA VAL A 486 -13.71 9.04 0.32
C VAL A 486 -14.32 8.94 -1.08
N ASP A 487 -13.93 9.85 -1.96
CA ASP A 487 -14.36 9.86 -3.37
C ASP A 487 -13.50 8.95 -4.25
N GLY A 488 -12.30 8.57 -3.80
CA GLY A 488 -11.36 7.75 -4.56
C GLY A 488 -10.24 7.19 -3.69
N ALA A 489 -9.64 6.10 -4.14
CA ALA A 489 -8.55 5.44 -3.42
C ALA A 489 -7.41 5.03 -4.34
N PHE A 490 -6.21 4.99 -3.77
CA PHE A 490 -5.07 4.29 -4.33
C PHE A 490 -4.83 3.00 -3.56
N VAL A 491 -4.44 1.93 -4.23
CA VAL A 491 -3.89 0.72 -3.60
C VAL A 491 -2.54 0.46 -4.25
N THR A 492 -1.47 0.37 -3.46
CA THR A 492 -0.15 0.00 -3.96
C THR A 492 0.39 -1.18 -3.16
N THR A 493 1.25 -2.00 -3.77
CA THR A 493 1.96 -3.09 -3.06
C THR A 493 3.42 -3.13 -3.48
N GLU A 494 4.32 -3.36 -2.51
CA GLU A 494 5.69 -3.81 -2.80
C GLU A 494 5.70 -5.33 -3.07
N GLY A 495 6.63 -5.81 -3.89
CA GLY A 495 6.66 -7.22 -4.30
C GLY A 495 5.65 -7.58 -5.39
N PHE A 496 5.51 -8.90 -5.64
CA PHE A 496 4.65 -9.48 -6.67
C PHE A 496 4.34 -10.96 -6.32
N GLY A 497 3.40 -11.59 -7.03
CA GLY A 497 3.06 -13.00 -6.80
C GLY A 497 2.00 -13.17 -5.70
N ASN A 498 2.31 -13.80 -4.57
CA ASN A 498 1.30 -14.09 -3.53
C ASN A 498 0.66 -12.82 -2.92
N ASN A 499 1.40 -11.71 -2.89
CA ASN A 499 0.90 -10.38 -2.50
C ASN A 499 -0.19 -9.87 -3.45
N HIS A 500 -0.16 -10.25 -4.73
CA HIS A 500 -1.16 -9.78 -5.69
C HIS A 500 -2.57 -10.27 -5.37
N ILE A 501 -2.72 -11.33 -4.58
CA ILE A 501 -4.02 -11.80 -4.09
C ILE A 501 -4.60 -10.81 -3.08
N ASP A 502 -3.78 -10.34 -2.13
CA ASP A 502 -4.18 -9.32 -1.15
C ASP A 502 -4.52 -8.02 -1.86
N PHE A 503 -3.63 -7.59 -2.76
CA PHE A 503 -3.77 -6.39 -3.56
C PHE A 503 -5.07 -6.38 -4.38
N ALA A 504 -5.36 -7.47 -5.09
CA ALA A 504 -6.61 -7.63 -5.82
C ALA A 504 -7.82 -7.57 -4.88
N SER A 505 -7.76 -8.23 -3.73
CA SER A 505 -8.85 -8.23 -2.75
C SER A 505 -9.05 -6.86 -2.08
N HIS A 506 -7.98 -6.08 -1.85
CA HIS A 506 -8.06 -4.72 -1.35
C HIS A 506 -8.78 -3.80 -2.35
N ILE A 507 -8.44 -3.91 -3.64
CA ILE A 507 -9.10 -3.17 -4.72
C ILE A 507 -10.57 -3.58 -4.82
N GLU A 508 -10.88 -4.88 -4.77
CA GLU A 508 -12.23 -5.40 -4.81
C GLU A 508 -13.08 -4.85 -3.65
N GLN A 509 -12.58 -4.96 -2.43
CA GLN A 509 -13.32 -4.51 -1.26
C GLN A 509 -13.63 -3.00 -1.35
N ILE A 510 -12.67 -2.18 -1.74
CA ILE A 510 -12.94 -0.74 -1.91
C ILE A 510 -13.90 -0.50 -3.08
N GLY A 511 -13.70 -1.16 -4.21
CA GLY A 511 -14.50 -1.00 -5.42
C GLY A 511 -15.97 -1.39 -5.25
N MET A 512 -16.27 -2.47 -4.52
CA MET A 512 -17.64 -2.90 -4.20
C MET A 512 -18.47 -1.85 -3.47
N ARG A 513 -17.82 -0.83 -2.88
CA ARG A 513 -18.46 0.31 -2.20
C ARG A 513 -18.70 1.49 -3.13
N GLY A 514 -18.48 1.32 -4.43
CA GLY A 514 -18.66 2.36 -5.45
C GLY A 514 -17.55 3.40 -5.49
N ILE A 515 -16.39 3.10 -4.89
CA ILE A 515 -15.23 4.00 -4.82
C ILE A 515 -14.26 3.62 -5.95
N PRO A 516 -13.93 4.53 -6.89
CA PRO A 516 -12.89 4.30 -7.89
C PRO A 516 -11.53 4.05 -7.25
N VAL A 517 -10.83 3.01 -7.72
CA VAL A 517 -9.53 2.60 -7.17
C VAL A 517 -8.48 2.55 -8.27
N VAL A 518 -7.36 3.23 -8.08
CA VAL A 518 -6.16 3.05 -8.91
C VAL A 518 -5.19 2.10 -8.21
N GLY A 519 -4.95 0.94 -8.81
CA GLY A 519 -3.99 -0.05 -8.35
C GLY A 519 -2.60 0.18 -8.94
N MET A 520 -1.55 0.09 -8.11
CA MET A 520 -0.16 0.25 -8.53
C MET A 520 0.72 -0.91 -8.04
N SER A 521 1.37 -1.63 -8.94
CA SER A 521 2.29 -2.72 -8.58
C SER A 521 3.28 -3.00 -9.70
N PHE A 522 4.33 -3.78 -9.42
CA PHE A 522 5.12 -4.41 -10.47
C PHE A 522 4.33 -5.58 -11.06
N CYS A 523 3.85 -5.42 -12.30
CA CYS A 523 3.07 -6.45 -13.00
C CYS A 523 3.88 -7.05 -14.15
N ALA A 524 4.26 -6.27 -15.16
CA ALA A 524 5.15 -6.70 -16.25
C ALA A 524 4.92 -8.13 -16.81
N VAL A 525 5.98 -8.77 -17.33
CA VAL A 525 5.92 -10.15 -17.82
C VAL A 525 5.92 -11.14 -16.66
N GLN A 526 6.78 -10.91 -15.67
CA GLN A 526 7.05 -11.88 -14.61
C GLN A 526 6.11 -11.75 -13.39
N GLY A 527 5.62 -10.55 -13.11
CA GLY A 527 4.65 -10.29 -12.04
C GLY A 527 3.20 -10.26 -12.56
N ALA A 528 2.93 -10.89 -13.72
CA ALA A 528 1.63 -10.81 -14.36
C ALA A 528 0.53 -11.24 -13.37
N LEU A 529 -0.53 -10.44 -13.28
CA LEU A 529 -1.63 -10.70 -12.36
C LEU A 529 -2.39 -11.94 -12.82
N VAL A 530 -2.27 -13.02 -12.03
CA VAL A 530 -2.97 -14.29 -12.29
C VAL A 530 -4.43 -14.25 -11.85
N VAL A 531 -4.80 -13.28 -11.00
CA VAL A 531 -6.16 -13.10 -10.48
C VAL A 531 -6.55 -11.63 -10.67
N GLY A 532 -7.61 -11.39 -11.45
CA GLY A 532 -8.21 -10.07 -11.64
C GLY A 532 -9.68 -10.09 -11.24
N ASN A 533 -10.20 -8.96 -10.74
CA ASN A 533 -11.63 -8.74 -10.51
C ASN A 533 -12.11 -7.51 -11.30
N GLU A 534 -13.43 -7.32 -11.39
CA GLU A 534 -14.05 -6.23 -12.19
C GLU A 534 -13.64 -4.83 -11.73
N TYR A 535 -13.21 -4.67 -10.47
CA TYR A 535 -12.79 -3.39 -9.90
C TYR A 535 -11.34 -3.04 -10.22
N MET A 536 -10.53 -3.99 -10.71
CA MET A 536 -9.14 -3.77 -11.15
C MET A 536 -9.07 -3.13 -12.55
N LYS A 537 -9.89 -2.09 -12.76
CA LYS A 537 -10.03 -1.37 -14.02
C LYS A 537 -8.93 -0.34 -14.24
N TYR A 538 -8.42 0.28 -13.17
CA TYR A 538 -7.46 1.36 -13.25
C TYR A 538 -6.12 0.88 -12.69
N MET A 539 -5.22 0.46 -13.57
CA MET A 539 -3.97 -0.20 -13.18
C MET A 539 -2.75 0.54 -13.72
N ILE A 540 -1.74 0.69 -12.87
CA ILE A 540 -0.44 1.26 -13.21
C ILE A 540 0.65 0.24 -12.90
N ASP A 541 1.38 -0.14 -13.94
CA ASP A 541 2.57 -0.97 -13.80
C ASP A 541 3.79 -0.10 -13.40
N ASN A 542 4.44 -0.49 -12.31
CA ASN A 542 5.66 0.13 -11.79
C ASN A 542 6.93 -0.37 -12.49
N ASN A 543 6.84 -1.28 -13.46
CA ASN A 543 8.00 -1.78 -14.18
C ASN A 543 8.80 -0.69 -14.91
N LYS A 544 10.12 -0.67 -14.69
CA LYS A 544 11.08 0.10 -15.50
C LYS A 544 12.02 -0.82 -16.26
N SER A 545 12.07 -2.12 -15.93
CA SER A 545 12.91 -3.06 -16.65
C SER A 545 12.52 -3.14 -18.12
N GLU A 546 13.51 -3.08 -19.01
CA GLU A 546 13.34 -3.18 -20.45
C GLU A 546 12.73 -4.53 -20.85
N ALA A 547 13.12 -5.61 -20.14
CA ALA A 547 12.62 -6.95 -20.38
C ALA A 547 11.32 -7.26 -19.61
N GLY A 548 10.84 -6.35 -18.76
CA GLY A 548 9.62 -6.55 -17.97
C GLY A 548 9.75 -7.63 -16.90
N ILE A 549 10.93 -7.74 -16.28
CA ILE A 549 11.26 -8.78 -15.29
C ILE A 549 11.71 -8.18 -13.95
N GLU A 550 11.65 -9.01 -12.92
CA GLU A 550 12.43 -8.80 -11.70
C GLU A 550 13.90 -9.06 -12.10
N ASN A 551 14.72 -8.02 -12.17
CA ASN A 551 16.10 -8.10 -12.66
C ASN A 551 17.17 -8.13 -11.56
N GLU A 552 16.74 -8.28 -10.29
CA GLU A 552 17.57 -8.30 -9.07
C GLU A 552 18.38 -7.03 -8.81
N ILE A 553 18.12 -5.95 -9.55
CA ILE A 553 18.74 -4.65 -9.35
C ILE A 553 17.87 -3.85 -8.38
N LEU A 554 18.44 -3.48 -7.24
CA LEU A 554 17.72 -2.82 -6.14
C LEU A 554 16.88 -1.64 -6.64
N CYS A 555 15.60 -1.62 -6.25
CA CYS A 555 14.62 -0.56 -6.51
C CYS A 555 14.23 -0.31 -7.99
N CYS A 556 14.67 -1.14 -8.95
CA CYS A 556 14.43 -0.89 -10.38
C CYS A 556 12.95 -0.70 -10.73
N ASN A 557 12.08 -1.56 -10.23
CA ASN A 557 10.64 -1.61 -10.53
C ASN A 557 9.77 -1.06 -9.40
N THR A 558 10.29 -0.12 -8.61
CA THR A 558 9.53 0.56 -7.55
C THR A 558 8.77 1.77 -8.08
N LEU A 559 7.76 2.23 -7.33
CA LEU A 559 7.02 3.45 -7.59
C LEU A 559 7.97 4.66 -7.61
N CYS A 560 7.87 5.49 -8.65
CA CYS A 560 8.64 6.71 -8.84
C CYS A 560 7.72 7.91 -9.10
N PRO A 561 8.22 9.16 -9.06
CA PRO A 561 7.40 10.36 -9.27
C PRO A 561 6.53 10.32 -10.55
N GLU A 562 7.09 9.83 -11.66
CA GLU A 562 6.36 9.65 -12.92
C GLU A 562 5.13 8.73 -12.80
N ASP A 563 5.18 7.70 -11.94
CA ASP A 563 4.04 6.80 -11.72
C ASP A 563 3.01 7.43 -10.79
N ALA A 564 3.46 8.21 -9.79
CA ALA A 564 2.56 8.97 -8.92
C ALA A 564 1.74 9.99 -9.71
N ILE A 565 2.37 10.71 -10.64
CA ILE A 565 1.69 11.64 -11.56
C ILE A 565 0.65 10.89 -12.41
N ARG A 566 1.03 9.74 -12.98
CA ARG A 566 0.09 8.89 -13.73
C ARG A 566 -1.09 8.44 -12.87
N ALA A 567 -0.83 8.05 -11.63
CA ALA A 567 -1.86 7.60 -10.70
C ALA A 567 -2.85 8.73 -10.37
N MET A 568 -2.33 9.91 -10.04
CA MET A 568 -3.16 11.08 -9.76
C MET A 568 -4.01 11.47 -10.96
N ALA A 569 -3.44 11.52 -12.17
CA ALA A 569 -4.20 11.78 -13.38
C ALA A 569 -5.30 10.74 -13.60
N MET A 570 -4.97 9.44 -13.48
CA MET A 570 -5.90 8.34 -13.67
C MET A 570 -7.05 8.36 -12.65
N LEU A 571 -6.75 8.62 -11.36
CA LEU A 571 -7.77 8.69 -10.32
C LEU A 571 -8.71 9.89 -10.54
N LYS A 572 -8.16 11.06 -10.93
CA LYS A 572 -8.99 12.24 -11.23
C LYS A 572 -9.96 11.97 -12.40
N THR A 573 -9.48 11.35 -13.47
CA THR A 573 -10.32 10.91 -14.60
C THR A 573 -11.37 9.90 -14.16
N ALA A 574 -10.99 8.92 -13.33
CA ALA A 574 -11.93 7.91 -12.80
C ALA A 574 -13.03 8.54 -11.93
N MET A 575 -12.67 9.45 -11.02
CA MET A 575 -13.63 10.18 -10.17
C MET A 575 -14.53 11.13 -10.97
N ALA A 576 -14.09 11.60 -12.13
CA ALA A 576 -14.90 12.39 -13.06
C ALA A 576 -15.91 11.55 -13.86
N GLY A 577 -15.84 10.22 -13.78
CA GLY A 577 -16.66 9.30 -14.57
C GLY A 577 -16.26 9.24 -16.04
N GLU A 578 -15.07 9.73 -16.37
CA GLU A 578 -14.54 9.68 -17.73
C GLU A 578 -14.07 8.27 -18.09
N GLU A 579 -14.14 7.94 -19.37
CA GLU A 579 -13.73 6.63 -19.86
C GLU A 579 -12.21 6.48 -19.80
N VAL A 580 -11.74 5.51 -19.01
CA VAL A 580 -10.36 5.04 -19.04
C VAL A 580 -10.37 3.64 -19.66
N LYS A 581 -9.49 3.44 -20.65
CA LYS A 581 -9.30 2.13 -21.27
C LYS A 581 -8.88 1.11 -20.22
N ALA A 582 -9.48 -0.06 -20.26
CA ALA A 582 -9.09 -1.18 -19.41
C ALA A 582 -7.62 -1.59 -19.67
N PRO A 583 -6.92 -2.11 -18.66
CA PRO A 583 -5.56 -2.59 -18.81
C PRO A 583 -5.49 -3.74 -19.82
N GLU A 584 -4.39 -3.79 -20.57
CA GLU A 584 -4.11 -4.91 -21.46
C GLU A 584 -3.79 -6.17 -20.63
N ARG A 585 -4.27 -7.33 -21.08
CA ARG A 585 -3.99 -8.62 -20.41
C ARG A 585 -2.52 -9.02 -20.46
N LYS A 586 -1.82 -8.61 -21.51
CA LYS A 586 -0.39 -8.84 -21.68
C LYS A 586 0.34 -7.53 -21.50
N TRP A 587 1.49 -7.62 -20.84
CA TRP A 587 2.33 -6.46 -20.65
C TRP A 587 2.72 -5.82 -21.99
N ASN A 588 2.52 -4.52 -22.08
CA ASN A 588 2.86 -3.71 -23.23
C ASN A 588 3.61 -2.46 -22.75
N PRO A 589 4.92 -2.34 -23.06
CA PRO A 589 5.74 -1.23 -22.58
C PRO A 589 5.27 0.14 -23.10
N ASN A 590 4.54 0.18 -24.21
CA ASN A 590 4.07 1.44 -24.79
C ASN A 590 2.95 2.11 -23.97
N VAL A 591 2.22 1.35 -23.13
CA VAL A 591 1.11 1.90 -22.33
C VAL A 591 1.61 3.02 -21.42
N LYS A 592 2.76 2.82 -20.77
CA LYS A 592 3.38 3.81 -19.90
C LYS A 592 3.69 5.10 -20.65
N GLU A 593 4.45 5.01 -21.75
CA GLU A 593 4.86 6.20 -22.52
C GLU A 593 3.66 6.94 -23.11
N ASN A 594 2.67 6.21 -23.64
CA ASN A 594 1.44 6.82 -24.14
C ASN A 594 0.69 7.57 -23.03
N ASN A 595 0.61 7.04 -21.81
CA ASN A 595 -0.01 7.75 -20.69
C ASN A 595 0.74 9.03 -20.35
N LEU A 596 2.07 8.96 -20.26
CA LEU A 596 2.91 10.12 -19.92
C LEU A 596 2.76 11.24 -20.95
N GLU A 597 2.88 10.93 -22.25
CA GLU A 597 2.70 11.91 -23.32
C GLU A 597 1.31 12.57 -23.30
N LEU A 598 0.26 11.79 -23.00
CA LEU A 598 -1.10 12.32 -22.87
C LEU A 598 -1.23 13.28 -21.68
N ILE A 599 -0.63 12.95 -20.54
CA ILE A 599 -0.64 13.79 -19.34
C ILE A 599 0.15 15.07 -19.58
N GLU A 600 1.37 14.98 -20.12
CA GLU A 600 2.20 16.14 -20.45
C GLU A 600 1.46 17.13 -21.35
N LYS A 601 0.78 16.61 -22.38
CA LYS A 601 -0.03 17.42 -23.28
C LYS A 601 -1.28 18.01 -22.61
N ALA A 602 -1.94 17.26 -21.73
CA ALA A 602 -3.18 17.69 -21.09
C ALA A 602 -2.93 18.78 -20.02
N TYR A 603 -1.83 18.66 -19.27
CA TYR A 603 -1.50 19.56 -18.17
C TYR A 603 -0.43 20.60 -18.50
N ASP A 604 0.16 20.55 -19.70
CA ASP A 604 1.28 21.42 -20.14
C ASP A 604 2.46 21.37 -19.15
N ILE A 605 2.86 20.13 -18.81
CA ILE A 605 3.97 19.83 -17.90
C ILE A 605 4.98 18.93 -18.60
N GLU A 606 6.22 18.93 -18.08
CA GLU A 606 7.26 17.97 -18.46
C GLU A 606 7.42 16.95 -17.34
N ILE A 607 7.35 15.65 -17.67
CA ILE A 607 7.51 14.56 -16.71
C ILE A 607 8.86 13.91 -16.95
N GLU A 608 9.77 13.98 -15.99
CA GLU A 608 11.05 13.29 -16.08
C GLU A 608 10.85 11.77 -16.05
N ARG A 609 11.43 11.06 -17.03
CA ARG A 609 11.51 9.59 -17.03
C ARG A 609 12.78 9.17 -16.30
N VAL A 610 12.64 8.32 -15.29
CA VAL A 610 13.78 7.72 -14.60
C VAL A 610 14.51 6.72 -15.51
N GLU A 611 15.84 6.72 -15.43
CA GLU A 611 16.68 5.75 -16.14
C GLU A 611 16.37 4.31 -15.68
N ASN A 612 16.50 3.33 -16.56
CA ASN A 612 16.40 1.91 -16.22
C ASN A 612 17.79 1.23 -16.12
N GLU A 613 17.81 -0.09 -15.98
CA GLU A 613 19.02 -0.90 -15.82
C GLU A 613 20.04 -0.73 -16.96
N GLN A 614 19.63 -0.28 -18.16
CA GLN A 614 20.56 -0.07 -19.27
C GLN A 614 21.55 1.08 -19.02
N ALA A 615 21.23 1.98 -18.09
CA ALA A 615 22.17 3.01 -17.64
C ALA A 615 23.30 2.46 -16.74
N LEU A 616 23.15 1.24 -16.21
CA LEU A 616 24.14 0.60 -15.35
C LEU A 616 25.14 -0.24 -16.16
N PRO A 617 26.40 -0.37 -15.69
CA PRO A 617 27.34 -1.32 -16.26
C PRO A 617 26.77 -2.75 -16.23
N MET A 618 27.01 -3.50 -17.30
CA MET A 618 26.45 -4.84 -17.48
C MET A 618 27.17 -5.87 -16.59
N SER A 619 26.48 -6.36 -15.55
CA SER A 619 26.96 -7.46 -14.71
C SER A 619 26.90 -8.82 -15.41
N GLN A 620 27.65 -9.80 -14.91
CA GLN A 620 27.57 -11.18 -15.39
C GLN A 620 26.18 -11.80 -15.10
N LYS A 621 25.64 -11.53 -13.91
CA LYS A 621 24.30 -11.95 -13.48
C LYS A 621 23.21 -11.44 -14.42
N ARG A 622 23.30 -10.16 -14.82
CA ARG A 622 22.36 -9.57 -15.79
C ARG A 622 22.47 -10.21 -17.17
N LYS A 623 23.69 -10.51 -17.66
CA LYS A 623 23.86 -11.20 -18.96
C LYS A 623 23.19 -12.57 -18.96
N GLU A 624 23.36 -13.34 -17.88
CA GLU A 624 22.80 -14.69 -17.75
C GLU A 624 21.28 -14.68 -17.61
N LYS A 625 20.72 -13.66 -16.95
CA LYS A 625 19.26 -13.53 -16.76
C LYS A 625 18.53 -13.05 -18.02
N TYR A 626 19.23 -12.34 -18.92
CA TYR A 626 18.67 -11.78 -20.16
C TYR A 626 18.97 -12.64 -21.40
N SER A 627 19.76 -13.70 -21.25
CA SER A 627 20.02 -14.71 -22.29
C SER A 627 19.02 -15.84 -22.26
#